data_AF-A0A966HJF8-F1
#
_entry.id   AF-A0A966HJF8-F1
#
_cell.length_a   1.000
_cell.length_b   1.000
_cell.length_c   1.000
_cell.angle_alpha   90.00
_cell.angle_beta   90.00
_cell.angle_gamma   90.00
#
_symmetry.space_group_name_H-M   'P 1'
#
loop_
_entity.id
_entity.type
_entity.pdbx_description
1 polymer ?
#
loop_
_entity_poly.entity_id
_entity_poly.type
_entity_poly.pdbx_seq_one_letter_code
_entity_poly.pdbx_strand_id
1 'polypeptide(L)'
;MNFFKKIAGYQDCREIKKYCEVCGSLVKNPYYAFIISLRGLIFTKNNNIQQVDELNKKVYLKDGGSLSYSFSLDENNDVLGITHRSNEHLLCSERCEDNYHNSIKKMVWSPEIYKKTDSLDIKEVCFYPLGLTGIKKDKDIKKCEICGDKYPSLGRSWSEFKIIDKNSVYGKYNERPDVDLNHYPFVLSGLSEKNKEGLLYAYKIDSNSIKRNFCSYDCAFFSSKQNNSLITVDSVLEKDRLGFIVPETEDFNFDLDNNIKHRPSFMHYL
;
A
#
# COMPACT_ATOMS: atom_id res chain seq x y z
N MET A 1 -15.42 -37.41 -20.70
CA MET A 1 -15.69 -36.22 -19.86
C MET A 1 -14.87 -34.97 -20.23
N ASN A 2 -14.22 -34.87 -21.40
CA ASN A 2 -13.33 -33.73 -21.74
C ASN A 2 -13.80 -32.82 -22.89
N PHE A 3 -15.01 -32.98 -23.42
CA PHE A 3 -15.47 -32.20 -24.58
C PHE A 3 -16.41 -31.03 -24.24
N PHE A 4 -17.04 -31.03 -23.06
CA PHE A 4 -18.00 -29.98 -22.68
C PHE A 4 -17.37 -28.74 -22.00
N LYS A 5 -16.09 -28.76 -21.63
CA LYS A 5 -15.40 -27.58 -21.04
C LYS A 5 -15.07 -26.47 -22.05
N LYS A 6 -15.19 -26.71 -23.37
CA LYS A 6 -14.85 -25.72 -24.41
C LYS A 6 -16.02 -24.85 -24.89
N ILE A 7 -17.26 -25.12 -24.48
CA ILE A 7 -18.46 -24.45 -25.03
C ILE A 7 -19.00 -23.34 -24.12
N ALA A 8 -18.65 -23.32 -22.84
CA ALA A 8 -18.87 -22.16 -21.99
C ALA A 8 -17.53 -21.45 -21.82
N GLY A 9 -17.48 -20.13 -22.03
CA GLY A 9 -16.30 -19.27 -21.80
C GLY A 9 -15.88 -19.18 -20.33
N TYR A 10 -15.86 -20.30 -19.62
CA TYR A 10 -15.20 -20.45 -18.33
C TYR A 10 -13.70 -20.48 -18.60
N GLN A 11 -13.09 -19.30 -18.51
CA GLN A 11 -11.69 -19.20 -18.13
C GLN A 11 -11.55 -20.01 -16.83
N ASP A 12 -10.81 -21.12 -16.84
CA ASP A 12 -10.44 -21.83 -15.61
C ASP A 12 -9.79 -20.78 -14.69
N CYS A 13 -10.53 -20.30 -13.69
CA CYS A 13 -9.97 -19.45 -12.66
C CYS A 13 -8.89 -20.29 -11.98
N ARG A 14 -7.61 -20.04 -12.33
CA ARG A 14 -6.51 -20.67 -11.63
C ARG A 14 -6.65 -20.30 -10.16
N GLU A 15 -6.67 -21.31 -9.30
CA GLU A 15 -6.64 -21.10 -7.86
C GLU A 15 -5.26 -20.55 -7.51
N ILE A 16 -5.18 -19.22 -7.45
CA ILE A 16 -3.98 -18.52 -7.04
C ILE A 16 -3.92 -18.55 -5.53
N LYS A 17 -2.89 -19.22 -4.99
CA LYS A 17 -2.56 -19.15 -3.58
C LYS A 17 -2.20 -17.71 -3.24
N LYS A 18 -2.90 -17.15 -2.25
CA LYS A 18 -2.68 -15.78 -1.79
C LYS A 18 -1.98 -15.77 -0.43
N TYR A 19 -1.13 -14.79 -0.24
CA TYR A 19 -0.35 -14.65 0.97
C TYR A 19 -0.70 -13.35 1.69
N CYS A 20 -0.60 -13.40 3.00
CA CYS A 20 -0.87 -12.24 3.84
C CYS A 20 0.17 -11.16 3.58
N GLU A 21 -0.30 -9.96 3.27
CA GLU A 21 0.53 -8.80 2.94
C GLU A 21 1.33 -8.25 4.14
N VAL A 22 1.11 -8.80 5.34
CA VAL A 22 1.84 -8.45 6.58
C VAL A 22 2.85 -9.51 6.99
N CYS A 23 2.46 -10.79 7.01
CA CYS A 23 3.30 -11.86 7.56
C CYS A 23 3.80 -12.89 6.53
N GLY A 24 3.31 -12.84 5.29
CA GLY A 24 3.66 -13.80 4.24
C GLY A 24 3.06 -15.20 4.43
N SER A 25 2.21 -15.43 5.43
CA SER A 25 1.52 -16.71 5.61
C SER A 25 0.42 -16.92 4.57
N LEU A 26 0.19 -18.17 4.18
CA LEU A 26 -0.89 -18.54 3.26
C LEU A 26 -2.26 -18.16 3.84
N VAL A 27 -3.09 -17.49 3.05
CA VAL A 27 -4.44 -17.09 3.42
C VAL A 27 -5.42 -18.19 3.05
N LYS A 28 -5.99 -18.86 4.05
CA LYS A 28 -7.05 -19.87 3.84
C LYS A 28 -8.41 -19.24 3.62
N ASN A 29 -8.71 -18.20 4.40
CA ASN A 29 -9.94 -17.43 4.33
C ASN A 29 -9.57 -15.95 4.12
N PRO A 30 -9.89 -15.34 2.97
CA PRO A 30 -9.56 -13.95 2.72
C PRO A 30 -10.14 -13.01 3.77
N TYR A 31 -9.25 -12.34 4.52
CA TYR A 31 -9.60 -11.29 5.46
C TYR A 31 -9.03 -9.97 4.95
N TYR A 32 -9.90 -9.00 4.61
CA TYR A 32 -9.47 -7.70 4.13
C TYR A 32 -9.60 -6.66 5.23
N ALA A 33 -8.46 -6.11 5.64
CA ALA A 33 -8.40 -4.95 6.52
C ALA A 33 -8.18 -3.68 5.69
N PHE A 34 -8.81 -2.58 6.10
CA PHE A 34 -8.60 -1.29 5.45
C PHE A 34 -7.66 -0.48 6.31
N ILE A 35 -6.49 -0.19 5.75
CA ILE A 35 -5.46 0.55 6.47
C ILE A 35 -5.45 1.95 5.90
N ILE A 36 -5.60 2.93 6.79
CA ILE A 36 -5.67 4.34 6.48
C ILE A 36 -4.40 5.01 6.98
N SER A 37 -3.70 5.68 6.08
CA SER A 37 -2.67 6.65 6.39
C SER A 37 -3.31 7.98 6.78
N LEU A 38 -2.94 8.51 7.94
CA LEU A 38 -3.29 9.86 8.36
C LEU A 38 -2.08 10.76 8.27
N ARG A 39 -2.25 11.92 7.64
CA ARG A 39 -1.23 12.95 7.56
C ARG A 39 -1.75 14.18 8.29
N GLY A 40 -1.39 14.30 9.56
CA GLY A 40 -1.91 15.35 10.44
C GLY A 40 -3.18 14.93 11.17
N LEU A 41 -3.22 15.24 12.45
CA LEU A 41 -4.34 14.97 13.35
C LEU A 41 -4.75 16.29 14.02
N ILE A 42 -6.04 16.46 14.23
CA ILE A 42 -6.61 17.60 14.92
C ILE A 42 -7.33 17.06 16.15
N PHE A 43 -6.92 17.47 17.33
CA PHE A 43 -7.60 17.10 18.57
C PHE A 43 -8.69 18.13 18.88
N THR A 44 -9.96 17.74 18.91
CA THR A 44 -11.10 18.66 19.10
C THR A 44 -11.11 19.32 20.49
N LYS A 45 -10.56 18.62 21.50
CA LYS A 45 -10.37 19.13 22.87
C LYS A 45 -9.17 20.09 23.03
N ASN A 46 -8.48 20.44 21.95
CA ASN A 46 -7.38 21.39 22.00
C ASN A 46 -7.89 22.79 22.42
N ASN A 47 -7.22 23.41 23.39
CA ASN A 47 -7.61 24.72 23.93
C ASN A 47 -7.59 25.85 22.91
N ASN A 48 -6.92 25.68 21.76
CA ASN A 48 -6.93 26.64 20.65
C ASN A 48 -8.17 26.54 19.77
N ILE A 49 -8.94 25.46 19.86
CA ILE A 49 -10.17 25.28 19.09
C ILE A 49 -11.32 26.03 19.78
N GLN A 50 -12.03 26.84 19.01
CA GLN A 50 -13.22 27.55 19.43
C GLN A 50 -14.50 26.79 19.07
N GLN A 51 -14.56 26.27 17.84
CA GLN A 51 -15.76 25.63 17.30
C GLN A 51 -15.36 24.55 16.28
N VAL A 52 -16.11 23.44 16.28
CA VAL A 52 -16.03 22.41 15.25
C VAL A 52 -17.30 22.48 14.40
N ASP A 53 -17.13 22.56 13.09
CA ASP A 53 -18.22 22.52 12.10
C ASP A 53 -18.08 21.23 11.30
N GLU A 54 -18.82 20.21 11.74
CA GLU A 54 -18.74 18.88 11.14
C GLU A 54 -19.35 18.82 9.74
N LEU A 55 -20.41 19.61 9.51
CA LEU A 55 -21.11 19.66 8.24
C LEU A 55 -20.18 20.17 7.13
N ASN A 56 -19.43 21.25 7.41
CA ASN A 56 -18.50 21.84 6.45
C ASN A 56 -17.07 21.28 6.56
N LYS A 57 -16.86 20.31 7.45
CA LYS A 57 -15.55 19.72 7.76
C LYS A 57 -14.47 20.75 8.09
N LYS A 58 -14.80 21.70 8.96
CA LYS A 58 -13.89 22.77 9.41
C LYS A 58 -13.79 22.84 10.93
N VAL A 59 -12.66 23.34 11.39
CA VAL A 59 -12.39 23.67 12.79
C VAL A 59 -11.97 25.14 12.85
N TYR A 60 -12.62 25.92 13.70
CA TYR A 60 -12.31 27.33 13.92
C TYR A 60 -11.47 27.49 15.17
N LEU A 61 -10.42 28.29 15.07
CA LEU A 61 -9.44 28.55 16.12
C LEU A 61 -9.78 29.86 16.85
N LYS A 62 -9.37 29.97 18.12
CA LYS A 62 -9.62 31.16 18.96
C LYS A 62 -8.91 32.42 18.46
N ASP A 63 -7.88 32.29 17.62
CA ASP A 63 -7.18 33.40 16.98
C ASP A 63 -7.88 33.90 15.70
N GLY A 64 -9.03 33.32 15.34
CA GLY A 64 -9.79 33.61 14.12
C GLY A 64 -9.38 32.77 12.90
N GLY A 65 -8.38 31.90 13.03
CA GLY A 65 -7.97 30.96 12.00
C GLY A 65 -8.97 29.81 11.79
N SER A 66 -8.80 29.04 10.71
CA SER A 66 -9.54 27.80 10.50
C SER A 66 -8.73 26.71 9.81
N LEU A 67 -9.04 25.45 10.12
CA LEU A 67 -8.43 24.26 9.52
C LEU A 67 -9.52 23.39 8.90
N SER A 68 -9.29 22.87 7.70
CA SER A 68 -10.21 21.94 7.03
C SER A 68 -9.76 20.49 7.25
N TYR A 69 -10.71 19.56 7.35
CA TYR A 69 -10.45 18.13 7.49
C TYR A 69 -11.23 17.30 6.46
N SER A 70 -10.84 16.04 6.25
CA SER A 70 -11.45 15.20 5.20
C SER A 70 -12.29 14.04 5.75
N PHE A 71 -11.95 13.52 6.93
CA PHE A 71 -12.64 12.41 7.58
C PHE A 71 -12.53 12.53 9.12
N SER A 72 -13.40 11.79 9.82
CA SER A 72 -13.36 11.60 11.27
C SER A 72 -13.02 10.14 11.58
N LEU A 73 -12.26 9.91 12.66
CA LEU A 73 -12.11 8.59 13.27
C LEU A 73 -13.00 8.59 14.51
N ASP A 74 -13.81 7.57 14.70
CA ASP A 74 -14.69 7.51 15.86
C ASP A 74 -14.22 6.43 16.84
N GLU A 75 -14.10 6.79 18.13
CA GLU A 75 -14.68 6.03 19.27
C GLU A 75 -15.09 6.99 20.42
N ASN A 76 -15.78 8.10 20.09
CA ASN A 76 -16.39 9.20 20.91
C ASN A 76 -15.67 10.58 20.95
N ASN A 77 -15.52 11.21 19.78
CA ASN A 77 -15.47 12.68 19.49
C ASN A 77 -14.26 13.57 19.86
N ASP A 78 -13.09 13.02 20.16
CA ASP A 78 -11.92 13.84 20.54
C ASP A 78 -10.90 14.12 19.41
N VAL A 79 -11.03 13.49 18.24
CA VAL A 79 -10.02 13.53 17.17
C VAL A 79 -10.65 13.64 15.77
N LEU A 80 -10.15 14.57 14.96
CA LEU A 80 -10.41 14.74 13.52
C LEU A 80 -9.11 14.55 12.73
N GLY A 81 -9.14 13.97 11.54
CA GLY A 81 -7.92 13.65 10.78
C GLY A 81 -7.77 14.39 9.43
N ILE A 82 -6.53 14.67 9.02
CA ILE A 82 -6.20 15.27 7.71
C ILE A 82 -5.71 14.18 6.73
N THR A 83 -6.18 14.32 5.48
CA THR A 83 -5.94 13.55 4.23
C THR A 83 -5.65 12.05 4.33
N HIS A 84 -6.44 11.26 3.60
CA HIS A 84 -6.39 9.80 3.58
C HIS A 84 -5.66 9.28 2.33
N ARG A 85 -4.76 8.32 2.53
CA ARG A 85 -4.67 7.19 1.61
C ARG A 85 -5.20 5.99 2.37
N SER A 86 -6.27 5.37 1.87
CA SER A 86 -6.86 4.17 2.46
C SER A 86 -6.87 3.08 1.42
N ASN A 87 -6.18 1.97 1.68
CA ASN A 87 -6.15 0.84 0.76
C ASN A 87 -6.54 -0.43 1.52
N GLU A 88 -7.29 -1.30 0.84
CA GLU A 88 -7.52 -2.66 1.30
C GLU A 88 -6.23 -3.49 1.27
N HIS A 89 -6.02 -4.28 2.31
CA HIS A 89 -4.90 -5.20 2.45
C HIS A 89 -5.40 -6.60 2.80
N LEU A 90 -4.85 -7.61 2.11
CA LEU A 90 -5.19 -9.00 2.35
C LEU A 90 -4.37 -9.56 3.50
N LEU A 91 -5.05 -10.02 4.55
CA LEU A 91 -4.46 -10.49 5.78
C LEU A 91 -4.83 -11.95 6.09
N CYS A 92 -4.02 -12.56 6.96
CA CYS A 92 -4.20 -13.96 7.37
C CYS A 92 -5.27 -14.15 8.46
N SER A 93 -5.46 -13.12 9.29
CA SER A 93 -6.29 -13.10 10.50
C SER A 93 -6.28 -11.70 11.11
N GLU A 94 -7.19 -11.43 12.04
CA GLU A 94 -7.18 -10.23 12.89
C GLU A 94 -5.86 -10.10 13.68
N ARG A 95 -5.29 -11.22 14.13
CA ARG A 95 -3.97 -11.21 14.80
C ARG A 95 -2.85 -10.65 13.91
N CYS A 96 -2.91 -10.88 12.59
CA CYS A 96 -1.96 -10.29 11.64
C CYS A 96 -2.10 -8.76 11.62
N GLU A 97 -3.34 -8.26 11.68
CA GLU A 97 -3.63 -6.82 11.77
C GLU A 97 -3.11 -6.23 13.08
N ASP A 98 -3.42 -6.87 14.22
CA ASP A 98 -2.94 -6.44 15.53
C ASP A 98 -1.41 -6.37 15.60
N ASN A 99 -0.73 -7.37 15.04
CA ASN A 99 0.73 -7.39 14.98
C ASN A 99 1.28 -6.23 14.15
N TYR A 100 0.66 -5.94 13.00
CA TYR A 100 1.01 -4.78 12.18
C TYR A 100 0.81 -3.48 12.98
N HIS A 101 -0.34 -3.29 13.62
CA HIS A 101 -0.59 -2.13 14.48
C HIS A 101 0.43 -2.00 15.61
N ASN A 102 0.79 -3.10 16.27
CA ASN A 102 1.77 -3.08 17.35
C ASN A 102 3.19 -2.75 16.84
N SER A 103 3.54 -3.12 15.60
CA SER A 103 4.80 -2.72 14.97
C SER A 103 4.85 -1.21 14.68
N ILE A 104 3.71 -0.63 14.30
CA ILE A 104 3.55 0.81 14.03
C ILE A 104 3.50 1.61 15.33
N LYS A 105 2.85 1.13 16.39
CA LYS A 105 2.73 1.86 17.67
C LYS A 105 4.08 2.28 18.25
N LYS A 106 5.17 1.60 17.88
CA LYS A 106 6.55 2.00 18.21
C LYS A 106 7.03 3.26 17.46
N MET A 107 6.40 3.61 16.35
CA MET A 107 6.43 4.92 15.68
C MET A 107 5.23 5.77 16.18
N VAL A 108 5.26 6.05 17.48
CA VAL A 108 4.48 7.02 18.29
C VAL A 108 3.01 7.26 17.88
N TRP A 109 2.14 6.29 18.12
CA TRP A 109 0.84 6.65 18.72
C TRP A 109 1.03 6.57 20.23
N SER A 110 1.26 7.71 20.88
CA SER A 110 1.40 7.77 22.33
C SER A 110 0.16 8.43 22.92
N PRO A 111 -0.55 7.78 23.87
CA PRO A 111 -1.55 8.43 24.73
C PRO A 111 -1.01 9.67 25.47
N GLU A 112 0.32 9.85 25.51
CA GLU A 112 0.94 11.08 26.02
C GLU A 112 0.79 12.28 25.08
N ILE A 113 0.61 12.08 23.76
CA ILE A 113 0.28 13.18 22.83
C ILE A 113 -1.06 13.82 23.24
N TYR A 114 -2.04 12.99 23.61
CA TYR A 114 -3.33 13.42 24.18
C TYR A 114 -3.18 14.11 25.53
N LYS A 115 -2.12 13.85 26.29
CA LYS A 115 -1.86 14.51 27.59
C LYS A 115 -1.00 15.78 27.47
N LYS A 116 -0.37 16.03 26.31
CA LYS A 116 0.44 17.23 26.01
C LYS A 116 -0.36 18.27 25.19
N THR A 117 -1.69 18.15 25.15
CA THR A 117 -2.65 18.86 24.29
C THR A 117 -2.76 20.37 24.46
N ASP A 118 -2.10 20.96 25.47
CA ASP A 118 -2.18 22.40 25.70
C ASP A 118 -1.48 23.22 24.61
N SER A 119 -0.57 22.61 23.83
CA SER A 119 0.09 23.27 22.71
C SER A 119 0.62 22.27 21.67
N LEU A 120 -0.26 21.65 20.89
CA LEU A 120 0.15 20.87 19.72
C LEU A 120 -0.45 21.48 18.46
N ASP A 121 0.34 22.34 17.83
CA ASP A 121 0.21 22.68 16.42
C ASP A 121 0.90 21.56 15.66
N ILE A 122 0.13 20.61 15.10
CA ILE A 122 0.71 19.51 14.29
C ILE A 122 1.13 20.11 12.94
N LYS A 123 2.24 20.85 12.98
CA LYS A 123 2.92 21.40 11.81
C LYS A 123 3.76 20.37 11.06
N GLU A 124 3.90 19.16 11.60
CA GLU A 124 4.71 18.11 11.00
C GLU A 124 3.81 17.03 10.41
N VAL A 125 4.08 16.69 9.14
CA VAL A 125 3.45 15.60 8.38
C VAL A 125 3.82 14.27 9.03
N CYS A 126 3.26 13.99 10.19
CA CYS A 126 3.42 12.73 10.88
C CYS A 126 2.44 11.74 10.25
N PHE A 127 3.01 10.70 9.63
CA PHE A 127 2.28 9.59 9.06
C PHE A 127 1.86 8.62 10.18
N TYR A 128 0.55 8.50 10.40
CA TYR A 128 -0.01 7.52 11.33
C TYR A 128 -0.89 6.53 10.58
N PRO A 129 -0.42 5.30 10.32
CA PRO A 129 -1.26 4.28 9.74
C PRO A 129 -2.18 3.68 10.82
N LEU A 130 -3.48 3.67 10.54
CA LEU A 130 -4.51 3.08 11.37
C LEU A 130 -5.29 2.06 10.53
N GLY A 131 -5.33 0.80 10.95
CA GLY A 131 -6.27 -0.18 10.42
C GLY A 131 -7.62 0.01 11.05
N LEU A 132 -8.64 0.10 10.21
CA LEU A 132 -10.02 0.28 10.62
C LEU A 132 -10.83 -0.84 9.98
N THR A 133 -11.12 -1.86 10.79
CA THR A 133 -12.00 -2.94 10.42
C THR A 133 -13.44 -2.48 10.56
N GLY A 134 -14.16 -2.40 9.45
CA GLY A 134 -15.62 -2.21 9.51
C GLY A 134 -16.14 -0.79 9.31
N ILE A 135 -15.31 0.19 8.92
CA ILE A 135 -15.84 1.47 8.46
C ILE A 135 -16.68 1.23 7.21
N LYS A 136 -17.99 1.46 7.35
CA LYS A 136 -18.99 1.48 6.27
C LYS A 136 -18.86 2.76 5.44
N LYS A 137 -17.68 3.08 4.92
CA LYS A 137 -17.63 3.90 3.70
C LYS A 137 -17.98 2.95 2.57
N ASP A 138 -18.92 3.32 1.71
CA ASP A 138 -19.49 2.50 0.64
C ASP A 138 -18.40 1.61 -0.02
N LYS A 139 -18.37 0.35 0.40
CA LYS A 139 -17.37 -0.61 -0.07
C LYS A 139 -17.82 -1.09 -1.43
N ASP A 140 -17.17 -0.61 -2.48
CA ASP A 140 -17.36 -1.17 -3.81
C ASP A 140 -16.79 -2.59 -3.83
N ILE A 141 -17.64 -3.57 -4.13
CA ILE A 141 -17.19 -4.94 -4.37
C ILE A 141 -16.64 -5.01 -5.80
N LYS A 142 -15.32 -5.11 -5.93
CA LYS A 142 -14.65 -5.27 -7.22
C LYS A 142 -14.37 -6.74 -7.50
N LYS A 143 -14.23 -7.07 -8.79
CA LYS A 143 -13.79 -8.39 -9.25
C LYS A 143 -12.32 -8.31 -9.64
N CYS A 144 -11.50 -9.20 -9.10
CA CYS A 144 -10.09 -9.30 -9.48
C CYS A 144 -9.96 -9.76 -10.93
N GLU A 145 -9.14 -9.07 -11.71
CA GLU A 145 -8.95 -9.38 -13.13
C GLU A 145 -8.15 -10.67 -13.37
N ILE A 146 -7.46 -11.19 -12.35
CA ILE A 146 -6.54 -12.33 -12.49
C ILE A 146 -7.16 -13.62 -11.96
N CYS A 147 -7.65 -13.63 -10.71
CA CYS A 147 -8.25 -14.82 -10.12
C CYS A 147 -9.79 -14.84 -10.23
N GLY A 148 -10.42 -13.72 -10.60
CA GLY A 148 -11.87 -13.60 -10.69
C GLY A 148 -12.61 -13.42 -9.36
N ASP A 149 -11.90 -13.45 -8.22
CA ASP A 149 -12.52 -13.30 -6.90
C ASP A 149 -13.10 -11.91 -6.69
N LYS A 150 -14.22 -11.86 -5.97
CA LYS A 150 -14.80 -10.62 -5.47
C LYS A 150 -14.11 -10.20 -4.18
N TYR A 151 -13.80 -8.92 -4.05
CA TYR A 151 -13.16 -8.36 -2.86
C TYR A 151 -13.66 -6.94 -2.60
N PRO A 152 -13.71 -6.51 -1.33
CA PRO A 152 -14.10 -5.14 -1.03
C PRO A 152 -12.92 -4.20 -1.32
N SER A 153 -13.20 -3.08 -2.01
CA SER A 153 -12.19 -2.10 -2.39
C SER A 153 -12.55 -0.70 -1.90
N LEU A 154 -11.55 0.06 -1.45
CA LEU A 154 -11.68 1.50 -1.14
C LEU A 154 -10.90 2.37 -2.12
N GLY A 155 -10.65 1.86 -3.32
CA GLY A 155 -9.99 2.63 -4.37
C GLY A 155 -8.48 2.42 -4.46
N ARG A 156 -7.94 1.32 -3.91
CA ARG A 156 -6.57 0.88 -4.22
C ARG A 156 -6.41 0.77 -5.73
N SER A 157 -5.66 1.70 -6.30
CA SER A 157 -5.45 1.81 -7.74
C SER A 157 -4.17 1.10 -8.12
N TRP A 158 -4.28 0.12 -9.00
CA TRP A 158 -3.14 -0.53 -9.62
C TRP A 158 -2.98 0.05 -11.01
N SER A 159 -1.75 0.37 -11.40
CA SER A 159 -1.45 0.79 -12.77
C SER A 159 -0.45 -0.20 -13.36
N GLU A 160 -0.80 -0.78 -14.50
CA GLU A 160 0.04 -1.69 -15.26
C GLU A 160 0.67 -0.93 -16.44
N PHE A 161 1.99 -1.03 -16.54
CA PHE A 161 2.78 -0.45 -17.61
C PHE A 161 3.50 -1.56 -18.37
N LYS A 162 3.39 -1.57 -19.69
CA LYS A 162 4.12 -2.54 -20.51
C LYS A 162 5.62 -2.28 -20.40
N ILE A 163 6.42 -3.31 -20.15
CA ILE A 163 7.88 -3.22 -20.24
C ILE A 163 8.24 -3.26 -21.73
N ILE A 164 8.85 -2.18 -22.22
CA ILE A 164 9.31 -2.04 -23.61
C ILE A 164 10.71 -2.61 -23.74
N ASP A 165 11.57 -2.35 -22.76
CA ASP A 165 12.95 -2.77 -22.77
C ASP A 165 13.40 -3.08 -21.33
N LYS A 166 14.30 -4.06 -21.19
CA LYS A 166 14.83 -4.53 -19.91
C LYS A 166 16.31 -4.83 -20.08
N ASN A 167 17.12 -4.32 -19.16
CA ASN A 167 18.52 -4.67 -19.05
C ASN A 167 18.82 -5.20 -17.64
N SER A 168 19.79 -6.11 -17.53
CA SER A 168 20.29 -6.61 -16.25
C SER A 168 21.76 -6.28 -16.13
N VAL A 169 22.15 -5.64 -15.04
CA VAL A 169 23.55 -5.28 -14.77
C VAL A 169 23.95 -5.81 -13.41
N TYR A 170 25.22 -6.19 -13.26
CA TYR A 170 25.77 -6.48 -11.95
C TYR A 170 26.11 -5.15 -11.26
N GLY A 171 25.81 -5.03 -9.97
CA GLY A 171 26.16 -3.84 -9.20
C GLY A 171 26.23 -4.10 -7.71
N LYS A 172 26.42 -3.02 -6.95
CA LYS A 172 26.67 -3.09 -5.51
C LYS A 172 25.70 -2.22 -4.72
N TYR A 173 25.42 -2.65 -3.49
CA TYR A 173 24.56 -1.95 -2.56
C TYR A 173 25.14 -0.57 -2.22
N ASN A 174 24.30 0.46 -2.24
CA ASN A 174 24.67 1.87 -2.09
C ASN A 174 25.64 2.42 -3.16
N GLU A 175 25.77 1.76 -4.30
CA GLU A 175 26.50 2.29 -5.46
C GLU A 175 25.54 2.63 -6.60
N ARG A 176 25.90 3.65 -7.40
CA ARG A 176 25.12 4.01 -8.58
C ARG A 176 25.29 2.91 -9.64
N PRO A 177 24.20 2.36 -10.19
CA PRO A 177 24.28 1.33 -11.22
C PRO A 177 24.87 1.90 -12.51
N ASP A 178 25.67 1.10 -13.21
CA ASP A 178 26.22 1.42 -14.54
C ASP A 178 25.16 1.18 -15.63
N VAL A 179 24.15 2.06 -15.65
CA VAL A 179 23.00 2.02 -16.56
C VAL A 179 22.70 3.44 -17.02
N ASP A 180 22.37 3.60 -18.30
CA ASP A 180 21.81 4.84 -18.82
C ASP A 180 20.41 5.07 -18.24
N LEU A 181 20.34 5.84 -17.16
CA LEU A 181 19.09 6.18 -16.47
C LEU A 181 18.14 7.04 -17.31
N ASN A 182 18.61 7.66 -18.40
CA ASN A 182 17.71 8.38 -19.32
C ASN A 182 16.91 7.38 -20.18
N HIS A 183 17.52 6.26 -20.56
CA HIS A 183 16.84 5.21 -21.32
C HIS A 183 16.12 4.20 -20.42
N TYR A 184 16.65 3.91 -19.22
CA TYR A 184 16.03 3.03 -18.21
C TYR A 184 15.73 3.80 -16.91
N PRO A 185 14.59 4.51 -16.83
CA PRO A 185 14.27 5.36 -15.68
C PRO A 185 13.96 4.58 -14.39
N PHE A 186 13.69 3.27 -14.48
CA PHE A 186 13.36 2.45 -13.32
C PHE A 186 14.45 1.40 -13.12
N VAL A 187 15.10 1.40 -11.97
CA VAL A 187 16.08 0.38 -11.57
C VAL A 187 15.65 -0.24 -10.25
N LEU A 188 15.48 -1.56 -10.23
CA LEU A 188 15.08 -2.33 -9.06
C LEU A 188 16.13 -3.42 -8.78
N SER A 189 16.31 -3.77 -7.51
CA SER A 189 17.21 -4.85 -7.12
C SER A 189 16.83 -5.47 -5.78
N GLY A 190 17.36 -6.67 -5.53
CA GLY A 190 17.35 -7.34 -4.24
C GLY A 190 18.58 -7.04 -3.36
N LEU A 191 19.35 -5.99 -3.67
CA LEU A 191 20.57 -5.67 -2.92
C LEU A 191 20.25 -5.05 -1.55
N SER A 192 21.04 -5.43 -0.54
CA SER A 192 20.91 -4.94 0.83
C SER A 192 22.26 -4.86 1.53
N GLU A 193 22.28 -4.37 2.78
CA GLU A 193 23.49 -4.42 3.62
C GLU A 193 24.03 -5.85 3.82
N LYS A 194 23.14 -6.85 3.80
CA LYS A 194 23.50 -8.28 3.92
C LYS A 194 23.92 -8.89 2.59
N ASN A 195 23.25 -8.51 1.50
CA ASN A 195 23.54 -8.97 0.15
C ASN A 195 24.03 -7.80 -0.70
N LYS A 196 25.33 -7.51 -0.59
CA LYS A 196 25.91 -6.25 -1.08
C LYS A 196 26.18 -6.22 -2.57
N GLU A 197 26.14 -7.34 -3.28
CA GLU A 197 26.44 -7.39 -4.71
C GLU A 197 25.51 -8.39 -5.41
N GLY A 198 25.18 -8.12 -6.66
CA GLY A 198 24.25 -8.96 -7.42
C GLY A 198 23.66 -8.25 -8.63
N LEU A 199 22.64 -8.88 -9.22
CA LEU A 199 21.96 -8.34 -10.39
C LEU A 199 20.95 -7.25 -10.00
N LEU A 200 21.04 -6.11 -10.67
CA LEU A 200 19.99 -5.11 -10.74
C LEU A 200 19.30 -5.21 -12.10
N TYR A 201 18.02 -4.88 -12.13
CA TYR A 201 17.24 -4.87 -13.35
C TYR A 201 16.75 -3.46 -13.63
N ALA A 202 17.04 -3.00 -14.83
CA ALA A 202 16.69 -1.69 -15.34
C ALA A 202 15.58 -1.83 -16.38
N TYR A 203 14.53 -1.02 -16.27
CA TYR A 203 13.32 -1.13 -17.06
C TYR A 203 13.02 0.18 -17.77
N LYS A 204 12.65 0.04 -19.04
CA LYS A 204 11.97 1.07 -19.82
C LYS A 204 10.54 0.62 -20.01
N ILE A 205 9.60 1.47 -19.63
CA ILE A 205 8.18 1.19 -19.72
C ILE A 205 7.50 2.10 -20.74
N ASP A 206 6.36 1.65 -21.25
CA ASP A 206 5.44 2.49 -22.00
C ASP A 206 4.89 3.60 -21.10
N SER A 207 4.75 4.81 -21.63
CA SER A 207 4.11 5.93 -20.93
C SER A 207 2.63 5.69 -20.67
N ASN A 208 2.00 4.82 -21.48
CA ASN A 208 0.58 4.50 -21.32
C ASN A 208 0.37 3.47 -20.22
N SER A 209 -0.33 3.88 -19.17
CA SER A 209 -0.72 3.00 -18.06
C SER A 209 -2.15 2.48 -18.25
N ILE A 210 -2.38 1.22 -17.91
CA ILE A 210 -3.72 0.64 -17.82
C ILE A 210 -4.08 0.49 -16.34
N LYS A 211 -5.23 1.03 -15.93
CA LYS A 211 -5.74 0.81 -14.56
C LYS A 211 -6.27 -0.62 -14.44
N ARG A 212 -5.85 -1.30 -13.37
CA ARG A 212 -6.19 -2.70 -13.10
C ARG A 212 -6.78 -2.86 -11.71
N ASN A 213 -7.53 -3.95 -11.52
CA ASN A 213 -8.11 -4.34 -10.24
C ASN A 213 -7.54 -5.68 -9.78
N PHE A 214 -6.59 -5.63 -8.84
CA PHE A 214 -6.04 -6.81 -8.19
C PHE A 214 -6.48 -6.86 -6.73
N CYS A 215 -6.77 -8.08 -6.25
CA CYS A 215 -7.21 -8.32 -4.88
C CYS A 215 -6.06 -8.64 -3.92
N SER A 216 -4.85 -8.85 -4.41
CA SER A 216 -3.64 -9.03 -3.60
C SER A 216 -2.39 -8.72 -4.41
N TYR A 217 -1.26 -8.55 -3.71
CA TYR A 217 0.05 -8.52 -4.35
C TYR A 217 0.33 -9.77 -5.21
N ASP A 218 -0.14 -10.95 -4.81
CA ASP A 218 0.08 -12.17 -5.60
C ASP A 218 -0.60 -12.08 -6.97
N CYS A 219 -1.87 -11.63 -7.00
CA CYS A 219 -2.59 -11.45 -8.26
C CYS A 219 -1.91 -10.40 -9.15
N ALA A 220 -1.41 -9.31 -8.56
CA ALA A 220 -0.63 -8.32 -9.31
C ALA A 220 0.66 -8.95 -9.87
N PHE A 221 1.43 -9.69 -9.06
CA PHE A 221 2.62 -10.39 -9.52
C PHE A 221 2.35 -11.37 -10.68
N PHE A 222 1.31 -12.20 -10.58
CA PHE A 222 0.95 -13.11 -11.68
C PHE A 222 0.58 -12.37 -12.96
N SER A 223 -0.10 -11.22 -12.86
CA SER A 223 -0.36 -10.34 -14.01
C SER A 223 0.95 -9.83 -14.63
N SER A 224 1.87 -9.33 -13.79
CA SER A 224 3.17 -8.82 -14.21
C SER A 224 3.99 -9.87 -14.97
N LYS A 225 4.10 -11.09 -14.43
CA LYS A 225 4.77 -12.22 -15.07
C LYS A 225 4.10 -12.59 -16.40
N GLN A 226 2.77 -12.69 -16.44
CA GLN A 226 2.03 -13.11 -17.64
C GLN A 226 2.16 -12.09 -18.79
N ASN A 227 2.09 -10.79 -18.46
CA ASN A 227 2.04 -9.72 -19.46
C ASN A 227 3.40 -9.07 -19.73
N ASN A 228 4.45 -9.51 -19.04
CA ASN A 228 5.75 -8.84 -19.02
C ASN A 228 5.61 -7.32 -18.77
N SER A 229 5.00 -6.99 -17.63
CA SER A 229 4.62 -5.63 -17.27
C SER A 229 5.13 -5.23 -15.89
N LEU A 230 5.28 -3.93 -15.67
CA LEU A 230 5.56 -3.33 -14.37
C LEU A 230 4.24 -2.83 -13.80
N ILE A 231 3.91 -3.25 -12.58
CA ILE A 231 2.71 -2.83 -11.87
C ILE A 231 3.09 -1.93 -10.72
N THR A 232 2.48 -0.74 -10.68
CA THR A 232 2.63 0.18 -9.57
C THR A 232 1.45 0.07 -8.61
N VAL A 233 1.72 0.20 -7.32
CA VAL A 233 0.71 0.22 -6.25
C VAL A 233 1.11 1.20 -5.16
N ASP A 234 0.18 2.06 -4.75
CA ASP A 234 0.38 2.83 -3.53
C ASP A 234 0.22 1.91 -2.31
N SER A 235 1.25 1.80 -1.47
CA SER A 235 1.21 0.95 -0.28
C SER A 235 1.10 1.79 0.99
N VAL A 236 -0.06 1.71 1.64
CA VAL A 236 -0.25 2.31 2.96
C VAL A 236 0.56 1.57 4.03
N LEU A 237 0.72 0.24 3.87
CA LEU A 237 1.62 -0.57 4.72
C LEU A 237 3.05 -0.03 4.78
N GLU A 238 3.46 0.73 3.76
CA GLU A 238 4.85 1.12 3.51
C GLU A 238 4.98 2.63 3.48
N LYS A 239 4.23 3.32 4.35
CA LYS A 239 4.29 4.78 4.52
C LYS A 239 3.91 5.57 3.27
N ASP A 240 2.83 5.14 2.62
CA ASP A 240 2.32 5.72 1.37
C ASP A 240 3.34 5.71 0.22
N ARG A 241 4.33 4.82 0.25
CA ARG A 241 5.31 4.71 -0.84
C ARG A 241 4.68 4.06 -2.06
N LEU A 242 5.15 4.50 -3.23
CA LEU A 242 4.88 3.83 -4.49
C LEU A 242 5.69 2.52 -4.53
N GLY A 243 4.98 1.41 -4.55
CA GLY A 243 5.51 0.07 -4.72
C GLY A 243 5.49 -0.36 -6.19
N PHE A 244 6.46 -1.19 -6.56
CA PHE A 244 6.66 -1.73 -7.89
C PHE A 244 6.66 -3.26 -7.81
N ILE A 245 5.82 -3.90 -8.62
CA ILE A 245 5.82 -5.33 -8.84
C ILE A 245 6.20 -5.57 -10.31
N VAL A 246 7.24 -6.36 -10.51
CA VAL A 246 7.83 -6.69 -11.80
C VAL A 246 8.00 -8.21 -11.91
N PRO A 247 8.32 -8.75 -13.11
CA PRO A 247 8.55 -10.18 -13.26
C PRO A 247 9.61 -10.71 -12.28
N GLU A 248 10.63 -9.93 -11.94
CA GLU A 248 11.74 -10.32 -11.06
C GLU A 248 11.45 -10.13 -9.56
N THR A 249 10.22 -9.73 -9.16
CA THR A 249 9.89 -9.45 -7.75
C THR A 249 10.12 -10.62 -6.79
N GLU A 250 9.87 -11.86 -7.20
CA GLU A 250 10.19 -13.04 -6.37
C GLU A 250 11.68 -13.15 -6.10
N ASP A 251 12.52 -12.90 -7.11
CA ASP A 251 13.97 -12.97 -7.01
C ASP A 251 14.48 -11.88 -6.06
N PHE A 252 13.94 -10.67 -6.18
CA PHE A 252 14.28 -9.56 -5.26
C PHE A 252 13.95 -9.90 -3.81
N ASN A 253 12.76 -10.44 -3.57
CA ASN A 253 12.34 -10.75 -2.22
C ASN A 253 13.12 -11.95 -1.64
N PHE A 254 13.51 -12.90 -2.47
CA PHE A 254 14.40 -13.97 -2.07
C PHE A 254 15.78 -13.42 -1.65
N ASP A 255 16.39 -12.58 -2.48
CA ASP A 255 17.71 -11.98 -2.21
C ASP A 255 17.73 -11.05 -0.98
N LEU A 256 16.57 -10.42 -0.68
CA LEU A 256 16.37 -9.57 0.50
C LEU A 256 16.02 -10.35 1.77
N ASP A 257 15.88 -11.68 1.70
CA ASP A 257 15.39 -12.51 2.81
C ASP A 257 14.00 -12.05 3.31
N ASN A 258 13.15 -11.59 2.38
CA ASN A 258 11.79 -11.16 2.68
C ASN A 258 10.85 -12.38 2.75
N ASN A 259 10.19 -12.55 3.89
CA ASN A 259 9.17 -13.59 4.09
C ASN A 259 7.95 -13.47 3.15
N ILE A 260 7.71 -12.29 2.60
CA ILE A 260 6.60 -12.01 1.68
C ILE A 260 7.14 -12.06 0.24
N LYS A 261 6.87 -13.16 -0.46
CA LYS A 261 7.43 -13.45 -1.80
C LYS A 261 7.11 -12.39 -2.86
N HIS A 262 5.91 -11.84 -2.83
CA HIS A 262 5.43 -10.88 -3.83
C HIS A 262 5.33 -9.45 -3.28
N ARG A 263 6.09 -9.14 -2.23
CA ARG A 263 6.15 -7.78 -1.67
C ARG A 263 6.65 -6.82 -2.76
N PRO A 264 5.96 -5.69 -3.01
CA PRO A 264 6.47 -4.70 -3.95
C PRO A 264 7.84 -4.18 -3.52
N SER A 265 8.68 -3.82 -4.48
CA SER A 265 9.87 -3.01 -4.24
C SER A 265 9.43 -1.55 -4.07
N PHE A 266 9.96 -0.82 -3.11
CA PHE A 266 9.55 0.56 -2.86
C PHE A 266 10.65 1.53 -3.29
N MET A 267 10.28 2.64 -3.93
CA MET A 267 11.22 3.73 -4.12
C MET A 267 11.65 4.26 -2.75
N HIS A 268 12.96 4.25 -2.50
CA HIS A 268 13.54 5.08 -1.47
C HIS A 268 13.51 6.52 -1.99
N TYR A 269 12.96 7.45 -1.22
CA TYR A 269 13.28 8.86 -1.41
C TYR A 269 14.79 8.96 -1.19
N LEU A 270 15.54 9.22 -2.26
CA LEU A 270 16.95 9.58 -2.18
C LEU A 270 17.11 10.88 -1.39
#